data_AF-A0A920NXU3-F1
#
_entry.id   AF-A0A920NXU3-F1
#
_cell.length_a   1.000
_cell.length_b   1.000
_cell.length_c   1.000
_cell.angle_alpha   90.00
_cell.angle_beta   90.00
_cell.angle_gamma   90.00
#
_symmetry.space_group_name_H-M   'P 1'
#
loop_
_entity.id
_entity.type
_entity.pdbx_description
1 polymer ?
#
loop_
_entity_poly.entity_id
_entity_poly.type
_entity_poly.pdbx_seq_one_letter_code
_entity_poly.pdbx_strand_id
1 'polypeptide(L)' 'MMAQSVAVAVGNIGDNLVNELSKKVEALKVGPGMDKKSEMGPLVTKKHLEKVKGYVDLGVKEGAKL' A
#
# COMPACT_ATOMS: atom_id res chain seq x y z
N MET A 1 3.10 15.88 4.35
CA MET A 1 2.74 14.71 5.17
C MET A 1 3.79 13.64 4.98
N MET A 2 4.18 12.94 6.06
CA MET A 2 5.09 11.79 5.99
C MET A 2 4.27 10.52 5.70
N ALA A 3 4.81 9.61 4.87
CA ALA A 3 4.21 8.31 4.67
C ALA A 3 4.48 7.45 5.92
N GLN A 4 3.43 6.86 6.49
CA GLN A 4 3.55 5.95 7.62
C GLN A 4 3.86 4.54 7.08
N SER A 5 5.14 4.26 6.85
CA SER A 5 5.60 3.03 6.20
C SER A 5 5.64 1.81 7.12
N VAL A 6 5.56 2.00 8.43
CA VAL A 6 5.59 0.93 9.43
C VAL A 6 4.50 1.16 10.48
N ALA A 7 3.74 0.11 10.79
CA ALA A 7 2.78 0.08 11.88
C ALA A 7 3.08 -1.14 12.77
N VAL A 8 2.95 -0.96 14.09
CA VAL A 8 3.15 -2.04 15.08
C VAL A 8 1.85 -2.23 15.85
N ALA A 9 1.25 -3.41 15.70
CA ALA A 9 0.07 -3.81 16.47
C ALA A 9 0.49 -4.26 17.88
N VAL A 10 -0.22 -3.78 18.91
CA VAL A 10 0.05 -4.12 20.32
C VAL A 10 -1.06 -5.01 20.85
N GLY A 11 -0.70 -6.10 21.53
CA GLY A 11 -1.65 -7.10 22.00
C GLY A 11 -2.14 -8.02 20.87
N ASN A 12 -3.35 -8.55 21.00
CA ASN A 12 -3.85 -9.61 20.10
C ASN A 12 -4.69 -9.09 18.91
N ILE A 13 -4.38 -7.90 18.41
CA ILE A 13 -5.18 -7.24 17.34
C ILE A 13 -4.57 -7.34 15.94
N GLY A 14 -3.40 -7.96 15.79
CA GLY A 14 -2.62 -7.96 14.54
C GLY A 14 -3.44 -8.38 13.32
N ASP A 15 -4.05 -9.57 13.37
CA ASP A 15 -4.80 -10.12 12.24
C ASP A 15 -6.06 -9.29 11.91
N ASN A 16 -6.77 -8.82 12.94
CA ASN A 16 -7.97 -8.00 12.73
C ASN A 16 -7.61 -6.64 12.10
N LEU A 17 -6.50 -6.03 12.53
CA LEU A 17 -6.01 -4.78 11.96
C LEU A 17 -5.64 -4.96 10.48
N VAL A 18 -4.91 -6.03 10.15
CA VAL A 18 -4.55 -6.35 8.76
C VAL A 18 -5.81 -6.53 7.91
N ASN A 19 -6.78 -7.32 8.36
CA ASN A 19 -8.02 -7.57 7.63
C ASN A 19 -8.82 -6.28 7.34
N GLU A 20 -9.02 -5.43 8.34
CA GLU A 20 -9.76 -4.17 8.16
C GLU A 20 -9.02 -3.17 7.26
N LEU A 21 -7.68 -3.14 7.33
CA LEU A 21 -6.88 -2.32 6.43
C LEU A 21 -6.95 -2.83 4.99
N SER A 22 -6.81 -4.15 4.77
CA SER A 22 -6.89 -4.74 3.43
C SER A 22 -8.21 -4.41 2.74
N LYS A 23 -9.35 -4.57 3.42
CA LYS A 23 -10.68 -4.20 2.88
C LYS A 23 -10.75 -2.74 2.44
N LYS A 24 -10.17 -1.83 3.24
CA LYS A 24 -10.15 -0.40 2.91
C LYS A 24 -9.27 -0.10 1.71
N VAL A 25 -8.09 -0.73 1.63
CA VAL A 25 -7.15 -0.57 0.52
C VAL A 25 -7.74 -1.11 -0.79
N GLU A 26 -8.42 -2.25 -0.75
CA GLU A 26 -9.10 -2.85 -1.91
C GLU A 26 -10.23 -1.95 -2.45
N ALA A 27 -10.87 -1.17 -1.58
CA ALA A 27 -11.94 -0.24 -1.97
C ALA A 27 -11.43 1.09 -2.54
N LEU A 28 -10.13 1.39 -2.47
CA LEU A 28 -9.59 2.67 -2.92
C LEU A 28 -9.73 2.86 -4.43
N LYS A 29 -10.23 4.03 -4.83
CA LYS A 29 -10.31 4.43 -6.24
C LYS A 29 -8.98 4.99 -6.72
N VAL A 30 -8.18 4.14 -7.36
CA VAL A 30 -6.93 4.55 -8.02
C VAL A 30 -7.24 5.02 -9.43
N GLY A 31 -6.80 6.22 -9.80
CA GLY A 31 -7.11 6.80 -11.12
C GLY A 31 -6.27 8.01 -11.47
N PRO A 32 -6.57 8.69 -12.60
CA PRO A 32 -5.85 9.90 -13.01
C PRO A 32 -5.96 11.00 -11.94
N GLY A 33 -4.86 11.71 -11.68
CA GLY A 33 -4.82 12.73 -10.63
C GLY A 33 -5.70 13.96 -10.85
N MET A 34 -6.23 14.14 -12.07
CA MET A 34 -7.20 15.20 -12.39
C MET A 34 -8.66 14.74 -12.26
N ASP A 35 -8.91 13.45 -12.10
CA ASP A 35 -10.25 12.93 -11.85
C ASP A 35 -10.60 13.13 -10.36
N LYS A 36 -11.66 13.92 -10.11
CA LYS A 36 -12.15 14.21 -8.75
C LYS A 36 -12.72 12.99 -8.03
N LYS A 37 -13.00 11.90 -8.75
CA LYS A 37 -13.45 10.63 -8.17
C LYS A 37 -12.30 9.73 -7.71
N SER A 38 -11.06 10.05 -8.11
CA SER A 38 -9.87 9.32 -7.68
C SER A 38 -9.51 9.68 -6.23
N GLU A 39 -9.26 8.67 -5.42
CA GLU A 39 -8.75 8.80 -4.06
C GLU A 39 -7.21 8.74 -4.03
N MET A 40 -6.61 8.08 -5.03
CA MET A 40 -5.16 7.97 -5.19
C MET A 40 -4.73 8.12 -6.65
N GLY A 41 -3.69 8.93 -6.88
CA GLY A 41 -3.08 9.12 -8.20
C GLY A 41 -1.96 8.12 -8.52
N PRO A 42 -1.44 8.13 -9.75
CA PRO A 42 -0.31 7.28 -10.14
C PRO A 42 1.01 7.74 -9.50
N LEU A 43 2.02 6.88 -9.56
CA LEU A 43 3.39 7.26 -9.23
C LEU A 43 3.98 8.22 -10.28
N VAL A 44 4.92 9.06 -9.84
CA VAL A 44 5.47 10.18 -10.63
C VAL A 44 6.17 9.76 -11.93
N THR A 45 6.84 8.60 -11.96
CA THR A 45 7.55 8.11 -13.15
C THR A 45 7.53 6.58 -13.20
N LYS A 46 7.73 6.02 -14.41
CA LYS A 46 7.95 4.58 -14.59
C LYS A 46 9.13 4.05 -13.79
N LYS A 47 10.26 4.79 -13.75
CA LYS A 47 11.42 4.41 -12.94
C LYS A 47 11.09 4.32 -11.44
N HIS A 48 10.24 5.22 -10.93
CA HIS A 48 9.78 5.16 -9.54
C HIS A 48 8.85 3.97 -9.30
N LEU A 49 7.96 3.67 -10.25
CA LEU A 49 7.12 2.47 -10.21
C LEU A 49 7.95 1.19 -10.14
N GLU A 50 8.94 1.00 -11.02
CA GLU A 50 9.81 -0.17 -10.99
C GLU A 50 10.56 -0.30 -9.66
N LYS A 51 11.01 0.84 -9.08
CA LYS A 51 11.67 0.84 -7.78
C LYS A 51 10.72 0.37 -6.66
N VAL A 52 9.49 0.88 -6.62
CA VAL A 52 8.49 0.48 -5.61
C VAL A 52 8.12 -0.99 -5.77
N LYS A 53 7.87 -1.42 -7.01
CA LYS A 53 7.59 -2.83 -7.33
C LYS A 53 8.75 -3.74 -6.89
N GLY A 54 9.99 -3.33 -7.12
CA GLY A 54 11.17 -4.06 -6.65
C GLY A 54 11.22 -4.27 -5.14
N TYR A 55 10.75 -3.31 -4.33
CA TYR A 55 10.63 -3.50 -2.88
C TYR A 55 9.53 -4.48 -2.48
N VAL A 56 8.40 -4.47 -3.19
CA VAL A 56 7.32 -5.45 -2.99
C VAL A 56 7.82 -6.87 -3.31
N ASP A 57 8.48 -7.04 -4.46
CA ASP A 57 9.04 -8.31 -4.89
C ASP A 57 10.13 -8.81 -3.91
N LEU A 58 10.94 -7.90 -3.37
CA LEU A 58 11.92 -8.24 -2.33
C LEU A 58 11.25 -8.76 -1.06
N GLY A 59 10.19 -8.08 -0.58
CA GLY A 59 9.44 -8.51 0.60
C GLY A 59 8.87 -9.91 0.44
N VAL A 60 8.29 -10.23 -0.72
CA VAL A 60 7.80 -11.59 -1.01
C VAL A 60 8.93 -12.61 -1.01
N LYS A 61 10.08 -12.29 -1.61
CA LYS A 61 11.27 -13.16 -1.60
C LYS A 61 11.80 -13.43 -0.19
N GLU A 62 11.66 -12.47 0.71
CA GLU A 62 12.04 -12.57 2.12
C GLU A 62 10.97 -13.27 2.99
N GLY A 63 9.83 -13.67 2.40
CA GLY A 63 8.78 -14.45 3.07
C GLY A 63 7.60 -13.62 3.57
N ALA A 64 7.49 -12.33 3.20
CA ALA A 64 6.30 -11.55 3.46
C ALA A 64 5.09 -12.09 2.68
N LYS A 65 3.89 -11.93 3.27
CA LYS A 65 2.62 -12.26 2.63
C LYS A 65 1.98 -10.99 2.08
N LEU A 66 1.43 -11.07 0.87
CA LEU A 66 0.64 -10.03 0.24
C LEU A 66 -0.85 -10.36 0.32
#